data_AF-E4S5V1-F1
#
_entry.id   AF-E4S5V1-F1
#
_cell.length_a   1.000
_cell.length_b   1.000
_cell.length_c   1.000
_cell.angle_alpha   90.00
_cell.angle_beta   90.00
_cell.angle_gamma   90.00
#
_symmetry.space_group_name_H-M   'P 1'
#
loop_
_entity.id
_entity.type
_entity.pdbx_description
1 polymer ?
#
loop_
_entity_poly.entity_id
_entity_poly.type
_entity_poly.pdbx_seq_one_letter_code
_entity_poly.pdbx_strand_id
1 'polypeptide(L)'
;MNREKSLNLILERIWLRPFNPVYEYKDILTNGHFAVFTSVVPDDIKKKFHTTVIYEEAEARRYENILNKVLEAKATFKDKSVVHFIPSGVLKNGDEGEEIVCMFYKKKMGEEPQVATYSQLYYEFITTVLGCDLYHDIGENHAYIVCGDTREVAGLLMPVVPSCCLIGD
;
A
#
# COMPACT_ATOMS: atom_id res chain seq x y z
N MET A 1 6.52 -13.72 19.92
CA MET A 1 5.39 -12.75 19.98
C MET A 1 4.16 -13.42 19.41
N ASN A 2 3.00 -13.39 20.09
CA ASN A 2 1.79 -14.07 19.60
C ASN A 2 1.29 -13.38 18.31
N ARG A 3 0.90 -14.12 17.27
CA ARG A 3 0.52 -13.59 15.94
C ARG A 3 -0.58 -12.53 16.05
N GLU A 4 -1.56 -12.78 16.91
CA GLU A 4 -2.66 -11.87 17.21
C GLU A 4 -2.21 -10.54 17.84
N LYS A 5 -1.17 -10.57 18.70
CA LYS A 5 -0.58 -9.35 19.29
C LYS A 5 0.14 -8.52 18.22
N SER A 6 0.74 -9.17 17.22
CA SER A 6 1.39 -8.48 16.09
C SER A 6 0.37 -7.78 15.18
N LEU A 7 -0.77 -8.42 14.91
CA LEU A 7 -1.85 -7.86 14.07
C LEU A 7 -2.47 -6.62 14.70
N ASN A 8 -2.81 -6.69 15.99
CA ASN A 8 -3.41 -5.54 16.69
C ASN A 8 -2.46 -4.34 16.73
N LEU A 9 -1.16 -4.58 16.90
CA LEU A 9 -0.15 -3.52 16.88
C LEU A 9 -0.06 -2.81 15.51
N ILE A 10 -0.13 -3.57 14.40
CA ILE A 10 -0.14 -2.98 13.04
C ILE A 10 -1.37 -2.08 12.87
N LEU A 11 -2.54 -2.57 13.24
CA LEU A 11 -3.80 -1.82 13.11
C LEU A 11 -3.80 -0.55 13.98
N GLU A 12 -3.33 -0.66 15.22
CA GLU A 12 -3.19 0.47 16.13
C GLU A 12 -2.24 1.54 15.55
N ARG A 13 -1.10 1.13 14.99
CA ARG A 13 -0.15 2.05 14.36
C ARG A 13 -0.71 2.74 13.12
N ILE A 14 -1.61 2.11 12.37
CA ILE A 14 -2.30 2.76 11.23
C ILE A 14 -3.35 3.74 11.74
N TRP A 15 -4.14 3.32 12.72
CA TRP A 15 -5.19 4.13 13.32
C TRP A 15 -4.66 5.39 13.98
N LEU A 16 -3.54 5.28 14.70
CA LEU A 16 -2.93 6.38 15.44
C LEU A 16 -2.16 7.39 14.56
N ARG A 17 -2.16 7.26 13.22
CA ARG A 17 -1.54 8.26 12.33
C ARG A 17 -2.49 9.44 12.12
N PRO A 18 -2.29 10.59 12.80
CA PRO A 18 -3.25 11.69 12.79
C PRO A 18 -3.33 12.40 11.43
N PHE A 19 -2.26 12.33 10.62
CA PHE A 19 -2.19 12.98 9.31
C PHE A 19 -2.62 12.08 8.16
N ASN A 20 -2.87 10.80 8.41
CA ASN A 20 -3.28 9.82 7.41
C ASN A 20 -4.39 8.89 7.93
N PRO A 21 -5.53 9.45 8.41
CA PRO A 21 -6.67 8.64 8.78
C PRO A 21 -7.14 7.79 7.59
N VAL A 22 -7.58 6.57 7.91
CA VAL A 22 -8.19 5.66 6.93
C VAL A 22 -9.64 6.05 6.79
N TYR A 23 -10.10 6.22 5.55
CA TYR A 23 -11.48 6.53 5.20
C TYR A 23 -12.09 5.43 4.37
N GLU A 24 -13.38 5.19 4.61
CA GLU A 24 -14.22 4.41 3.71
C GLU A 24 -14.88 5.35 2.70
N TYR A 25 -14.68 5.06 1.42
CA TYR A 25 -15.34 5.76 0.33
C TYR A 25 -15.90 4.76 -0.67
N LYS A 26 -17.23 4.72 -0.79
CA LYS A 26 -17.95 3.71 -1.57
C LYS A 26 -17.45 2.31 -1.19
N ASP A 27 -16.78 1.63 -2.11
CA ASP A 27 -16.32 0.26 -2.03
C ASP A 27 -14.82 0.13 -1.71
N ILE A 28 -14.12 1.22 -1.35
CA ILE A 28 -12.70 1.19 -0.94
C ILE A 28 -12.44 1.74 0.47
N LEU A 29 -11.38 1.23 1.12
CA LEU A 29 -10.70 1.86 2.25
C LEU A 29 -9.39 2.49 1.78
N THR A 30 -9.13 3.74 2.16
CA THR A 30 -7.90 4.45 1.77
C THR A 30 -7.46 5.52 2.75
N ASN A 31 -6.16 5.77 2.84
CA ASN A 31 -5.58 6.95 3.50
C ASN A 31 -4.65 7.76 2.57
N GLY A 32 -4.78 7.55 1.27
CA GLY A 32 -3.90 8.13 0.24
C GLY A 32 -2.59 7.38 0.00
N HIS A 33 -2.09 6.56 0.93
CA HIS A 33 -0.92 5.70 0.71
C HIS A 33 -1.29 4.32 0.22
N PHE A 34 -2.41 3.77 0.69
CA PHE A 34 -3.00 2.58 0.13
C PHE A 34 -4.47 2.82 -0.21
N ALA A 35 -5.00 2.02 -1.12
CA ALA A 35 -6.42 1.93 -1.40
C ALA A 35 -6.76 0.45 -1.63
N VAL A 36 -7.70 -0.10 -0.87
CA VAL A 36 -8.11 -1.51 -0.96
C VAL A 36 -9.63 -1.63 -1.04
N PHE A 37 -10.13 -2.60 -1.82
CA PHE A 37 -11.56 -2.88 -1.83
C PHE A 37 -12.03 -3.39 -0.46
N THR A 38 -13.13 -2.84 0.03
CA THR A 38 -13.78 -3.24 1.29
C THR A 38 -14.18 -4.73 1.31
N SER A 39 -14.36 -5.34 0.13
CA SER A 39 -14.67 -6.77 -0.02
C SER A 39 -13.52 -7.69 0.39
N VAL A 40 -12.28 -7.21 0.38
CA VAL A 40 -11.10 -7.99 0.79
C VAL A 40 -10.69 -7.73 2.24
N VAL A 41 -11.34 -6.76 2.90
CA VAL A 41 -11.03 -6.39 4.28
C VAL A 41 -11.95 -7.16 5.22
N PRO A 42 -11.42 -7.97 6.16
CA PRO A 42 -12.23 -8.68 7.13
C PRO A 42 -13.13 -7.75 7.97
N ASP A 43 -14.32 -8.20 8.33
CA ASP A 43 -15.32 -7.38 9.04
C ASP A 43 -14.83 -6.89 10.42
N ASP A 44 -14.04 -7.70 11.12
CA ASP A 44 -13.42 -7.34 12.40
C ASP A 44 -12.34 -6.27 12.25
N ILE A 45 -11.69 -6.20 11.09
CA ILE A 45 -10.73 -5.16 10.73
C ILE A 45 -11.46 -3.87 10.34
N LYS A 46 -12.51 -3.95 9.52
CA LYS A 46 -13.32 -2.78 9.13
C LYS A 46 -13.87 -2.04 10.36
N LYS A 47 -14.40 -2.78 11.35
CA LYS A 47 -14.91 -2.21 12.61
C LYS A 47 -13.85 -1.42 13.41
N LYS A 48 -12.56 -1.73 13.24
CA LYS A 48 -11.47 -1.01 13.92
C LYS A 48 -11.14 0.32 13.24
N PHE A 49 -11.52 0.49 11.97
CA PHE A 49 -11.31 1.70 11.20
C PHE A 49 -12.54 2.62 11.15
N HIS A 50 -13.46 2.55 12.14
CA HIS A 50 -14.67 3.38 12.19
C HIS A 50 -14.36 4.88 12.08
N THR A 51 -14.35 5.43 10.86
CA THR A 51 -14.21 6.86 10.59
C THR A 51 -15.51 7.43 10.09
N THR A 52 -15.97 8.46 10.78
CA THR A 52 -17.11 9.29 10.42
C THR A 52 -16.83 9.96 9.08
N VAL A 53 -17.70 9.74 8.11
CA VAL A 53 -17.61 10.42 6.81
C VAL A 53 -18.08 11.87 6.98
N ILE A 54 -17.16 12.82 6.80
CA ILE A 54 -17.51 14.24 6.63
C ILE A 54 -17.31 14.54 5.15
N TYR A 55 -18.38 14.91 4.45
CA TYR A 55 -18.35 15.15 3.01
C TYR A 55 -18.14 16.65 2.73
N GLU A 56 -16.89 17.04 2.47
CA GLU A 56 -16.62 18.22 1.64
C GLU A 56 -16.48 17.79 0.17
N GLU A 57 -17.05 18.57 -0.76
CA GLU A 57 -17.10 18.20 -2.19
C GLU A 57 -15.71 17.96 -2.81
N ALA A 58 -14.71 18.72 -2.35
CA ALA A 58 -13.32 18.58 -2.79
C ALA A 58 -12.70 17.23 -2.36
N GLU A 59 -13.02 16.76 -1.16
CA GLU A 59 -12.55 15.46 -0.66
C GLU A 59 -13.22 14.31 -1.39
N ALA A 60 -14.52 14.42 -1.69
CA ALA A 60 -15.24 13.43 -2.48
C ALA A 60 -14.62 13.22 -3.87
N ARG A 61 -14.21 14.30 -4.56
CA ARG A 61 -13.52 14.21 -5.86
C ARG A 61 -12.16 13.50 -5.75
N ARG A 62 -11.42 13.73 -4.65
CA ARG A 62 -10.13 13.06 -4.42
C ARG A 62 -10.31 11.56 -4.27
N TYR A 63 -11.27 11.11 -3.46
CA TYR A 63 -11.51 9.68 -3.27
C TYR A 63 -12.10 9.01 -4.52
N GLU A 64 -12.91 9.72 -5.30
CA GLU A 64 -13.37 9.24 -6.61
C GLU A 64 -12.20 8.95 -7.55
N ASN A 65 -11.20 9.83 -7.60
CA ASN A 65 -10.01 9.61 -8.42
C ASN A 65 -9.21 8.38 -7.94
N ILE A 66 -9.10 8.18 -6.64
CA ILE A 66 -8.43 7.00 -6.07
C ILE A 66 -9.19 5.73 -6.46
N LEU A 67 -10.53 5.70 -6.31
CA LEU A 67 -11.35 4.58 -6.73
C LEU A 67 -11.17 4.26 -8.21
N ASN A 68 -11.22 5.27 -9.08
CA ASN A 68 -11.02 5.11 -10.52
C ASN A 68 -9.65 4.50 -10.83
N LYS A 69 -8.59 4.90 -10.12
CA LYS A 69 -7.25 4.31 -10.27
C LYS A 69 -7.19 2.85 -9.85
N VAL A 70 -7.89 2.46 -8.78
CA VAL A 70 -7.97 1.04 -8.37
C VAL A 70 -8.77 0.21 -9.38
N LEU A 71 -9.85 0.78 -9.94
CA LEU A 71 -10.63 0.12 -11.00
C LEU A 71 -9.83 -0.05 -12.30
N GLU A 72 -9.07 0.97 -12.69
CA GLU A 72 -8.15 0.92 -13.83
C GLU A 72 -7.09 -0.18 -13.61
N ALA A 73 -6.47 -0.21 -12.42
CA ALA A 73 -5.50 -1.22 -12.04
C ALA A 73 -6.02 -2.67 -12.16
N LYS A 74 -7.30 -2.91 -11.80
CA LYS A 74 -7.97 -4.20 -12.01
C LYS A 74 -7.99 -4.63 -13.47
N ALA A 75 -8.12 -3.68 -14.40
CA ALA A 75 -8.15 -3.96 -15.82
C ALA A 75 -6.75 -4.18 -16.42
N THR A 76 -5.71 -3.51 -15.89
CA THR A 76 -4.35 -3.47 -16.48
C THR A 76 -3.35 -4.46 -15.86
N PHE A 77 -3.60 -5.01 -14.67
CA PHE A 77 -2.66 -5.91 -13.96
C PHE A 77 -2.16 -7.13 -14.75
N LYS A 78 -2.81 -7.50 -15.86
CA LYS A 78 -2.34 -8.58 -16.74
C LYS A 78 -1.10 -8.22 -17.59
N ASP A 79 -0.59 -7.00 -17.48
CA ASP A 79 0.58 -6.55 -18.22
C ASP A 79 1.92 -7.15 -17.72
N LYS A 80 2.87 -7.32 -18.65
CA LYS A 80 4.16 -8.00 -18.43
C LYS A 80 5.18 -7.18 -17.62
N SER A 81 4.83 -5.96 -17.20
CA SER A 81 5.73 -5.02 -16.50
C SER A 81 5.69 -5.14 -14.98
N VAL A 82 4.96 -6.12 -14.43
CA VAL A 82 4.85 -6.31 -12.98
C VAL A 82 5.86 -7.34 -12.46
N VAL A 83 6.42 -7.08 -11.28
CA VAL A 83 7.32 -7.99 -10.57
C VAL A 83 6.80 -8.25 -9.16
N HIS A 84 6.89 -9.50 -8.70
CA HIS A 84 6.51 -9.83 -7.33
C HIS A 84 7.44 -9.10 -6.36
N PHE A 85 6.86 -8.30 -5.46
CA PHE A 85 7.61 -7.51 -4.51
C PHE A 85 8.01 -8.37 -3.30
N ILE A 86 9.30 -8.71 -3.24
CA ILE A 86 9.90 -9.41 -2.10
C ILE A 86 10.95 -8.48 -1.49
N PRO A 87 10.77 -8.01 -0.24
CA PRO A 87 11.73 -7.12 0.40
C PRO A 87 13.14 -7.73 0.41
N SER A 88 14.10 -6.97 -0.12
CA SER A 88 15.53 -7.27 -0.05
C SER A 88 16.24 -6.55 1.10
N GLY A 89 15.58 -5.58 1.73
CA GLY A 89 16.13 -4.81 2.85
C GLY A 89 15.11 -3.87 3.47
N VAL A 90 15.53 -3.24 4.56
CA VAL A 90 14.77 -2.20 5.28
C VAL A 90 15.65 -0.97 5.42
N LEU A 91 15.12 0.19 5.01
CA LEU A 91 15.73 1.50 5.15
C LEU A 91 15.04 2.24 6.30
N LYS A 92 15.82 2.94 7.12
CA LYS A 92 15.26 3.85 8.13
C LYS A 92 15.04 5.21 7.49
N ASN A 93 13.83 5.75 7.60
CA ASN A 93 13.50 7.08 7.09
C ASN A 93 13.66 8.13 8.19
N GLY A 94 14.79 8.83 8.20
CA GLY A 94 15.07 9.96 9.09
C GLY A 94 14.88 9.69 10.59
N ASP A 95 14.66 10.77 11.34
CA ASP A 95 14.51 10.78 12.81
C ASP A 95 13.13 10.29 13.30
N GLU A 96 12.16 10.10 12.39
CA GLU A 96 10.77 9.76 12.73
C GLU A 96 10.51 8.26 12.94
N GLY A 97 11.55 7.42 12.81
CA GLY A 97 11.44 5.97 13.12
C GLY A 97 10.53 5.19 12.16
N GLU A 98 10.18 5.76 11.01
CA GLU A 98 9.46 5.04 9.96
C GLU A 98 10.42 4.15 9.18
N GLU A 99 10.09 2.87 9.12
CA GLU A 99 10.85 1.88 8.35
C GLU A 99 10.24 1.73 6.95
N ILE A 100 11.10 1.65 5.95
CA ILE A 100 10.76 1.49 4.54
C ILE A 100 11.30 0.15 4.08
N VAL A 101 10.43 -0.74 3.60
CA VAL A 101 10.87 -1.96 2.92
C VAL A 101 11.27 -1.62 1.50
N CYS A 102 12.39 -2.18 1.03
CA CYS A 102 12.88 -1.95 -0.33
C CYS A 102 13.16 -3.25 -1.07
N MET A 103 12.91 -3.23 -2.38
CA MET A 103 13.29 -4.30 -3.30
C MET A 103 14.13 -3.71 -4.44
N PHE A 104 15.34 -4.25 -4.61
CA PHE A 104 16.15 -3.97 -5.79
C PHE A 104 15.74 -4.88 -6.94
N TYR A 105 15.54 -4.31 -8.12
CA TYR A 105 15.19 -5.06 -9.33
C TYR A 105 15.89 -4.50 -10.56
N LYS A 106 15.94 -5.28 -11.63
CA LYS A 106 16.47 -4.86 -12.94
C LYS A 106 15.43 -5.10 -14.01
N LYS A 107 15.21 -4.11 -14.87
CA LYS A 107 14.27 -4.26 -16.00
C LYS A 107 14.89 -5.07 -17.14
N LYS A 108 16.21 -4.95 -17.38
CA LYS A 108 16.98 -5.81 -18.30
C LYS A 108 18.36 -6.17 -17.75
N MET A 109 18.95 -7.24 -18.29
CA MET A 109 20.37 -7.55 -18.05
C MET A 109 21.24 -6.37 -18.52
N GLY A 110 22.19 -5.97 -17.68
CA GLY A 110 23.13 -4.87 -17.97
C GLY A 110 22.63 -3.48 -17.58
N GLU A 111 21.39 -3.33 -17.13
CA GLU A 111 20.89 -2.07 -16.57
C GLU A 111 21.26 -1.91 -15.09
N GLU A 112 21.34 -0.65 -14.65
CA GLU A 112 21.49 -0.30 -13.24
C GLU A 112 20.30 -0.81 -12.43
N PRO A 113 20.52 -1.34 -11.21
CA PRO A 113 19.43 -1.72 -10.32
C PRO A 113 18.53 -0.52 -10.02
N GLN A 114 17.23 -0.73 -10.15
CA GLN A 114 16.20 0.18 -9.66
C GLN A 114 15.71 -0.29 -8.29
N VAL A 115 15.06 0.60 -7.55
CA VAL A 115 14.54 0.30 -6.22
C VAL A 115 13.05 0.62 -6.15
N ALA A 116 12.27 -0.34 -5.66
CA ALA A 116 10.90 -0.12 -5.24
C ALA A 116 10.87 -0.01 -3.71
N THR A 117 10.12 0.95 -3.18
CA THR A 117 10.12 1.29 -1.76
C THR A 117 8.71 1.51 -1.24
N TYR A 118 8.38 0.89 -0.11
CA TYR A 118 7.06 1.03 0.53
C TYR A 118 7.22 1.21 2.03
N SER A 119 6.27 1.91 2.65
CA SER A 119 6.18 1.96 4.12
C SER A 119 6.04 0.53 4.66
N GLN A 120 6.91 0.15 5.59
CA GLN A 120 6.86 -1.18 6.22
C GLN A 120 5.52 -1.43 6.88
N LEU A 121 4.94 -0.42 7.52
CA LEU A 121 3.65 -0.53 8.19
C LEU A 121 2.53 -0.94 7.21
N TYR A 122 2.46 -0.29 6.04
CA TYR A 122 1.43 -0.61 5.05
C TYR A 122 1.73 -1.94 4.34
N TYR A 123 3.01 -2.24 4.09
CA TYR A 123 3.42 -3.56 3.60
C TYR A 123 2.97 -4.68 4.53
N GLU A 124 3.19 -4.54 5.84
CA GLU A 124 2.77 -5.52 6.86
C GLU A 124 1.25 -5.61 6.98
N PHE A 125 0.54 -4.49 6.90
CA PHE A 125 -0.92 -4.49 6.83
C PHE A 125 -1.42 -5.34 5.66
N ILE A 126 -0.88 -5.09 4.47
CA ILE A 126 -1.30 -5.78 3.25
C ILE A 126 -0.97 -7.28 3.31
N THR A 127 0.26 -7.62 3.67
CA THR A 127 0.75 -9.01 3.59
C THR A 127 0.35 -9.85 4.80
N THR A 128 0.32 -9.26 5.99
CA THR A 128 0.10 -10.01 7.25
C THR A 128 -1.34 -9.92 7.74
N VAL A 129 -1.98 -8.75 7.59
CA VAL A 129 -3.37 -8.55 8.04
C VAL A 129 -4.36 -8.96 6.96
N LEU A 130 -4.18 -8.50 5.72
CA LEU A 130 -5.09 -8.82 4.61
C LEU A 130 -4.73 -10.15 3.92
N GLY A 131 -3.50 -10.65 4.10
CA GLY A 131 -3.05 -11.88 3.43
C GLY A 131 -2.91 -11.73 1.91
N CYS A 132 -2.65 -10.51 1.43
CA CYS A 132 -2.46 -10.21 0.02
C CYS A 132 -0.98 -10.19 -0.36
N ASP A 133 -0.69 -10.46 -1.62
CA ASP A 133 0.62 -10.29 -2.23
C ASP A 133 0.77 -8.88 -2.82
N LEU A 134 2.02 -8.44 -2.98
CA LEU A 134 2.34 -7.16 -3.60
C LEU A 134 3.11 -7.38 -4.90
N TYR A 135 2.65 -6.75 -5.98
CA TYR A 135 3.33 -6.76 -7.28
C TYR A 135 3.65 -5.33 -7.69
N HIS A 136 4.93 -5.00 -7.80
CA HIS A 136 5.38 -3.68 -8.23
C HIS A 136 5.25 -3.52 -9.74
N ASP A 137 4.58 -2.46 -10.18
CA ASP A 137 4.56 -2.02 -11.57
C ASP A 137 5.79 -1.16 -11.88
N ILE A 138 6.65 -1.68 -12.76
CA ILE A 138 7.87 -0.98 -13.18
C ILE A 138 7.56 0.26 -14.03
N GLY A 139 6.42 0.30 -14.73
CA GLY A 139 6.04 1.42 -15.59
C GLY A 139 5.39 2.56 -14.82
N GLU A 140 4.48 2.22 -13.91
CA GLU A 140 3.63 3.19 -13.21
C GLU A 140 4.12 3.55 -11.79
N ASN A 141 5.19 2.89 -11.33
CA ASN A 141 5.84 3.13 -10.03
C ASN A 141 4.84 3.09 -8.86
N HIS A 142 4.05 2.03 -8.78
CA HIS A 142 3.20 1.69 -7.63
C HIS A 142 3.11 0.18 -7.52
N ALA A 143 2.50 -0.34 -6.45
CA ALA A 143 2.25 -1.77 -6.34
C ALA A 143 0.76 -2.09 -6.42
N TYR A 144 0.45 -3.15 -7.15
CA TYR A 144 -0.83 -3.84 -7.08
C TYR A 144 -0.86 -4.70 -5.82
N ILE A 145 -1.94 -4.55 -5.06
CA ILE A 145 -2.29 -5.46 -3.96
C ILE A 145 -3.15 -6.55 -4.59
N VAL A 146 -2.75 -7.81 -4.41
CA VAL A 146 -3.36 -8.95 -5.10
C VAL A 146 -3.77 -10.00 -4.09
N CYS A 147 -5.00 -10.51 -4.17
CA CYS A 147 -5.44 -11.61 -3.32
C CYS A 147 -4.64 -12.87 -3.65
N GLY A 148 -3.99 -13.48 -2.65
CA GLY A 148 -3.17 -14.68 -2.87
C GLY A 148 -3.94 -15.86 -3.48
N ASP A 149 -5.20 -16.04 -3.07
CA ASP A 149 -6.02 -17.18 -3.50
C ASP A 149 -6.63 -17.00 -4.90
N THR A 150 -7.15 -15.80 -5.21
CA THR A 150 -7.90 -15.55 -6.46
C THR A 150 -7.04 -14.92 -7.55
N ARG A 151 -5.88 -14.36 -7.18
CA ARG A 151 -5.01 -13.53 -8.02
C ARG A 151 -5.69 -12.28 -8.60
N GLU A 152 -6.81 -11.87 -8.03
CA GLU A 152 -7.48 -10.63 -8.39
C GLU A 152 -6.83 -9.42 -7.72
N VAL A 153 -6.80 -8.29 -8.42
CA VAL A 153 -6.36 -7.02 -7.83
C VAL A 153 -7.36 -6.59 -6.77
N ALA A 154 -6.86 -6.47 -5.55
CA ALA A 154 -7.58 -6.05 -4.36
C ALA A 154 -7.38 -4.56 -4.05
N GLY A 155 -6.36 -3.92 -4.63
CA GLY A 155 -6.03 -2.55 -4.30
C GLY A 155 -4.71 -2.06 -4.90
N LEU A 156 -4.29 -0.89 -4.45
CA LEU A 156 -3.03 -0.24 -4.79
C LEU A 156 -2.28 0.19 -3.52
N LEU A 157 -0.95 0.12 -3.60
CA LEU A 157 -0.03 0.67 -2.61
C LEU A 157 0.92 1.65 -3.30
N MET A 158 0.95 2.88 -2.80
CA MET A 158 1.81 3.94 -3.31
C MET A 158 3.23 3.80 -2.76
N PRO A 159 4.27 4.05 -3.58
CA PRO A 159 5.64 4.01 -3.11
C PRO A 159 5.91 5.18 -2.17
N VAL A 160 6.98 5.06 -1.40
CA VAL A 160 7.52 6.16 -0.57
C VAL A 160 8.93 6.47 -1.02
N VAL A 161 9.30 7.75 -1.09
CA VAL A 161 10.67 8.15 -1.43
C VAL A 161 11.47 8.23 -0.13
N PRO A 162 12.54 7.42 0.05
CA PRO A 162 13.40 7.54 1.22
C PRO A 162 14.08 8.92 1.24
N SER A 163 14.13 9.56 2.40
CA SER A 163 14.86 10.84 2.58
C SER A 163 16.33 10.78 2.14
N CYS A 164 16.98 9.62 2.27
CA CYS A 164 18.37 9.43 1.83
C CYS A 164 18.56 9.46 0.31
N CYS A 165 17.47 9.41 -0.47
CA CYS A 165 17.49 9.54 -1.93
C CYS A 165 17.21 10.98 -2.41
N LEU A 166 16.92 11.92 -1.49
CA LEU A 166 16.65 13.33 -1.80
C LEU A 166 17.89 14.24 -1.70
N ILE A 167 19.05 13.70 -1.32
CA ILE A 167 20.31 14.45 -1.27
C ILE A 167 21.00 14.30 -2.63
N GLY A 168 20.64 15.16 -3.57
CA GLY A 168 21.21 15.16 -4.91
C GLY A 168 20.54 16.14 -5.86
N ASP A 169 20.54 17.42 -5.50
CA ASP A 169 20.54 18.56 -6.43
C ASP A 169 21.69 19.49 -6.04
#